data_AF-A0A0B1T109-F1
#
_entry.id   AF-A0A0B1T109-F1
#
_cell.length_a   1.000
_cell.length_b   1.000
_cell.length_c   1.000
_cell.angle_alpha   90.00
_cell.angle_beta   90.00
_cell.angle_gamma   90.00
#
_symmetry.space_group_name_H-M   'P 1'
#
loop_
_entity.id
_entity.type
_entity.pdbx_description
1 polymer ?
#
loop_
_entity_poly.entity_id
_entity_poly.type
_entity_poly.pdbx_seq_one_letter_code
_entity_poly.pdbx_strand_id
1 'polypeptide(L)'
;MLSEIESTVVTFETEREQRKSQECLQKRVPDYSWLISESSQKPKKYLTISERARLERACERIRPNEWSRLINLWKARSKTVSSREHIFDAFISSVHEVILSRPRHPKIGDVVRKYMRSASSVNAVSDSPRIPMGSARSLAEVTFRELSEIV
;
A
#
# COMPACT_ATOMS: atom_id res chain seq x y z
N MET A 1 10.53 13.17 -8.36
CA MET A 1 9.25 12.82 -7.70
C MET A 1 8.57 14.03 -7.11
N LEU A 2 9.20 14.79 -6.20
CA LEU A 2 8.59 15.99 -5.61
C LEU A 2 8.16 17.02 -6.66
N SER A 3 8.98 17.25 -7.68
CA SER A 3 8.66 18.10 -8.83
C SER A 3 7.43 17.64 -9.61
N GLU A 4 7.20 16.33 -9.71
CA GLU A 4 6.02 15.77 -10.39
C GLU A 4 4.75 16.03 -9.58
N ILE A 5 4.82 15.86 -8.26
CA ILE A 5 3.71 16.18 -7.34
C ILE A 5 3.45 17.69 -7.35
N GLU A 6 4.49 18.52 -7.28
CA GLU A 6 4.42 19.98 -7.43
C GLU A 6 3.70 20.34 -8.73
N SER A 7 4.13 19.79 -9.86
CA SER A 7 3.50 20.05 -11.15
C SER A 7 2.02 19.65 -11.17
N THR A 8 1.67 18.53 -10.54
CA THR A 8 0.28 18.02 -10.45
C THR A 8 -0.60 18.97 -9.63
N VAL A 9 -0.08 19.49 -8.52
CA VAL A 9 -0.77 20.49 -7.69
C VAL A 9 -0.98 21.79 -8.47
N VAL A 10 0.05 22.25 -9.18
CA VAL A 10 -0.03 23.46 -10.01
C VAL A 10 -1.06 23.32 -11.13
N THR A 11 -1.07 22.19 -11.84
CA THR A 11 -2.05 21.93 -12.88
C THR A 11 -3.46 21.91 -12.32
N PHE A 12 -3.67 21.26 -11.16
CA PHE A 12 -4.97 21.16 -10.52
C PHE A 12 -5.51 22.53 -10.08
N GLU A 13 -4.68 23.37 -9.46
CA GLU A 13 -5.08 24.72 -9.04
C GLU A 13 -5.39 25.62 -10.24
N THR A 14 -4.57 25.53 -11.28
CA THR A 14 -4.76 26.31 -12.52
C THR A 14 -6.05 25.90 -13.22
N GLU A 15 -6.33 24.60 -13.34
CA GLU A 15 -7.57 24.10 -13.95
C GLU A 15 -8.80 24.52 -13.15
N ARG A 16 -8.74 24.44 -11.81
CA ARG A 16 -9.83 24.87 -10.92
C ARG A 16 -10.14 26.35 -11.09
N GLU A 17 -9.12 27.20 -11.14
CA GLU A 17 -9.29 28.64 -11.34
C GLU A 17 -9.86 28.96 -12.72
N GLN A 18 -9.39 28.28 -13.76
CA GLN A 18 -9.92 28.41 -15.12
C GLN A 18 -11.39 27.99 -15.21
N ARG A 19 -11.78 26.90 -14.53
CA ARG A 19 -13.18 26.44 -14.47
C ARG A 19 -14.10 27.45 -13.80
N LYS A 20 -13.66 28.03 -12.67
CA LYS A 20 -14.41 29.08 -11.96
C LYS A 20 -14.61 30.32 -12.84
N SER A 21 -13.56 30.74 -13.53
CA SER A 21 -13.62 31.84 -14.50
C SER A 21 -14.62 31.58 -15.63
N GLN A 22 -14.61 30.37 -16.21
CA GLN A 22 -15.57 29.98 -17.24
C GLN A 22 -17.01 29.98 -16.74
N GLU A 23 -17.26 29.52 -15.51
CA GLU A 23 -18.60 29.56 -14.90
C GLU A 23 -19.10 30.99 -14.70
N CYS A 24 -18.25 31.92 -14.29
CA CYS A 24 -18.61 33.34 -14.15
C CYS A 24 -18.99 33.95 -15.51
N LEU A 25 -18.22 33.64 -16.56
CA LEU A 25 -18.52 34.08 -17.93
C LEU A 25 -19.87 33.52 -18.41
N GLN A 26 -20.15 32.24 -18.18
CA GLN A 26 -21.43 31.62 -18.54
C GLN A 26 -22.62 32.27 -17.80
N LYS A 27 -22.45 32.56 -16.51
CA LYS A 27 -23.50 33.17 -15.68
C LYS A 27 -23.66 34.68 -15.91
N ARG A 28 -22.82 35.30 -16.76
CA ARG A 28 -22.73 36.76 -16.94
C ARG A 28 -22.58 37.52 -15.61
N VAL A 29 -21.97 36.90 -14.61
CA VAL A 29 -21.69 37.52 -13.33
C VAL A 29 -20.25 38.04 -13.39
N PRO A 30 -20.02 39.34 -13.15
CA PRO A 30 -18.66 39.86 -13.05
C PRO A 30 -17.88 39.12 -11.97
N ASP A 31 -16.72 38.57 -12.34
CA ASP A 31 -15.85 37.88 -11.39
C ASP A 31 -14.97 38.90 -10.66
N TYR A 32 -15.28 39.12 -9.39
CA TYR A 32 -14.51 39.95 -8.48
C TYR A 32 -13.58 39.12 -7.58
N SER A 33 -13.35 37.84 -7.89
CA SER A 33 -12.44 36.98 -7.13
C SER A 33 -11.06 37.62 -6.97
N TRP A 34 -10.61 38.41 -7.94
CA TRP A 34 -9.34 39.17 -7.88
C TRP A 34 -9.34 40.33 -6.87
N LEU A 35 -10.51 40.87 -6.49
CA LEU A 35 -10.64 41.93 -5.47
C LEU A 35 -10.59 41.39 -4.04
N ILE A 36 -11.06 40.16 -3.84
CA ILE A 36 -11.10 39.46 -2.54
C ILE A 36 -9.92 38.53 -2.36
N SER A 37 -9.20 38.20 -3.44
CA SER A 37 -7.90 37.57 -3.35
C SER A 37 -6.93 38.60 -2.81
N GLU A 38 -6.85 38.73 -1.49
CA GLU A 38 -5.67 39.30 -0.86
C GLU A 38 -4.47 38.70 -1.60
N SER A 39 -3.55 39.54 -2.06
CA SER A 39 -2.37 39.14 -2.85
C SER A 39 -1.50 38.09 -2.15
N SER A 40 -1.77 37.80 -0.87
CA SER A 40 -1.22 36.72 -0.04
C SER A 40 -1.96 35.37 -0.12
N GLN A 41 -3.18 35.30 -0.67
CA GLN A 41 -4.06 34.13 -0.71
C GLN A 41 -4.22 33.49 -2.09
N LYS A 42 -3.47 33.93 -3.11
CA LYS A 42 -3.13 32.96 -4.16
C LYS A 42 -2.37 31.84 -3.45
N PRO A 43 -2.91 30.60 -3.34
CA PRO A 43 -2.12 29.52 -2.81
C PRO A 43 -0.84 29.55 -3.61
N LYS A 44 0.29 29.75 -2.92
CA LYS A 44 1.60 29.72 -3.56
C LYS A 44 1.57 28.43 -4.39
N LYS A 45 1.83 28.54 -5.70
CA LYS A 45 1.85 27.43 -6.69
C LYS A 45 2.95 26.40 -6.40
N TYR A 46 3.25 26.22 -5.12
CA TYR A 46 4.37 25.55 -4.52
C TYR A 46 3.83 24.78 -3.33
N LEU A 47 4.53 23.71 -2.97
CA LEU A 47 4.27 23.02 -1.73
C LEU A 47 4.61 23.95 -0.56
N THR A 48 3.75 23.97 0.45
CA THR A 48 4.11 24.52 1.75
C THR A 48 5.28 23.72 2.34
N ILE A 49 6.03 24.35 3.25
CA ILE A 49 7.19 23.72 3.89
C ILE A 49 6.77 22.40 4.59
N SER A 50 5.60 22.38 5.23
CA SER A 50 5.07 21.20 5.91
C SER A 50 4.65 20.09 4.94
N GLU A 51 3.98 20.42 3.84
CA GLU A 51 3.63 19.46 2.78
C GLU A 51 4.89 18.85 2.16
N ARG A 52 5.86 19.71 1.83
CA ARG A 52 7.14 19.27 1.26
C ARG A 52 7.88 18.33 2.20
N ALA A 53 8.03 18.70 3.47
CA ALA A 53 8.67 17.86 4.48
C ALA A 53 7.91 16.54 4.72
N ARG A 54 6.58 16.51 4.54
CA ARG A 54 5.77 15.29 4.65
C ARG A 54 6.06 14.34 3.47
N LEU A 55 6.15 14.88 2.25
CA LEU A 55 6.44 14.13 1.04
C LEU A 55 7.90 13.64 0.99
N GLU A 56 8.85 14.47 1.43
CA GLU A 56 10.27 14.11 1.56
C GLU A 56 10.45 12.91 2.50
N ARG A 57 9.88 12.98 3.72
CA ARG A 57 9.89 11.86 4.67
C ARG A 57 9.25 10.58 4.12
N ALA A 58 8.21 10.72 3.29
CA ALA A 58 7.59 9.56 2.64
C ALA A 58 8.53 8.95 1.59
N CYS A 59 9.21 9.77 0.82
CA CYS A 59 10.18 9.36 -0.20
C CYS A 59 11.42 8.68 0.40
N GLU A 60 11.92 9.16 1.54
CA GLU A 60 13.09 8.58 2.23
C GLU A 60 12.88 7.11 2.64
N ARG A 61 11.62 6.69 2.81
CA ARG A 61 11.28 5.31 3.19
C ARG A 61 11.36 4.33 2.03
N ILE A 62 11.50 4.79 0.80
CA ILE A 62 11.47 3.99 -0.43
C ILE A 62 12.87 3.54 -0.82
N ARG A 63 13.03 2.26 -1.16
CA ARG A 63 14.32 1.71 -1.61
C ARG A 63 14.58 2.10 -3.07
N PRO A 64 15.84 2.22 -3.51
CA PRO A 64 16.17 2.60 -4.89
C PRO A 64 15.49 1.75 -5.97
N ASN A 65 15.32 0.45 -5.72
CA ASN A 65 14.70 -0.50 -6.63
C ASN A 65 13.16 -0.45 -6.65
N GLU A 66 12.53 0.31 -5.76
CA GLU A 66 11.08 0.41 -5.63
C GLU A 66 10.50 1.65 -6.34
N TRP A 67 11.36 2.59 -6.76
CA TRP A 67 10.95 3.86 -7.38
C TRP A 67 10.09 3.67 -8.62
N SER A 68 10.47 2.76 -9.53
CA SER A 68 9.69 2.53 -10.76
C SER A 68 8.27 2.08 -10.45
N ARG A 69 8.08 1.23 -9.43
CA ARG A 69 6.76 0.78 -8.99
C ARG A 69 5.95 1.93 -8.39
N LEU A 70 6.58 2.74 -7.53
CA LEU A 70 5.93 3.91 -6.95
C LEU A 70 5.48 4.92 -8.02
N ILE A 71 6.34 5.22 -8.99
CA ILE A 71 6.05 6.17 -10.08
C ILE A 71 4.84 5.68 -10.89
N ASN A 72 4.81 4.40 -11.26
CA ASN A 72 3.69 3.83 -12.01
C ASN A 72 2.38 3.86 -11.22
N LEU A 73 2.44 3.52 -9.93
CA LEU A 73 1.28 3.55 -9.04
C LEU A 73 0.75 4.98 -8.84
N TRP A 74 1.67 5.94 -8.64
CA TRP A 74 1.34 7.35 -8.54
C TRP A 74 0.67 7.86 -9.81
N LYS A 75 1.26 7.62 -10.98
CA LYS A 75 0.70 8.04 -12.28
C LYS A 75 -0.69 7.47 -12.57
N ALA A 76 -0.99 6.27 -12.06
CA ALA A 76 -2.33 5.70 -12.16
C ALA A 76 -3.32 6.45 -11.27
N ARG A 77 -2.93 6.77 -10.02
CA ARG A 77 -3.80 7.43 -9.03
C ARG A 77 -3.94 8.94 -9.20
N SER A 78 -2.93 9.60 -9.76
CA SER A 78 -2.96 11.05 -9.99
C SER A 78 -4.01 11.48 -11.03
N LYS A 79 -4.62 10.53 -11.75
CA LYS A 79 -5.71 10.78 -12.69
C LYS A 79 -7.08 10.89 -12.03
N THR A 80 -7.24 10.39 -10.80
CA THR A 80 -8.54 10.31 -10.10
C THR A 80 -8.65 11.24 -8.90
N VAL A 81 -7.63 12.08 -8.67
CA VAL A 81 -7.58 13.00 -7.54
C VAL A 81 -8.41 14.24 -7.82
N SER A 82 -9.15 14.67 -6.80
CA SER A 82 -10.21 15.68 -6.89
C SER A 82 -9.99 16.88 -5.99
N SER A 83 -8.97 16.86 -5.14
CA SER A 83 -8.57 17.96 -4.27
C SER A 83 -7.06 17.95 -4.03
N ARG A 84 -6.52 19.08 -3.55
CA ARG A 84 -5.10 19.22 -3.21
C ARG A 84 -4.68 18.22 -2.11
N GLU A 85 -5.52 18.06 -1.11
CA GLU A 85 -5.33 17.14 0.01
C GLU A 85 -5.36 15.69 -0.49
N HIS A 86 -6.30 15.40 -1.39
CA HIS A 86 -6.42 14.08 -2.02
C HIS A 86 -5.17 13.74 -2.85
N ILE A 87 -4.52 14.71 -3.53
CA ILE A 87 -3.22 14.50 -4.19
C ILE A 87 -2.19 13.96 -3.19
N PHE A 88 -2.04 14.62 -2.04
CA PHE A 88 -1.05 14.21 -1.04
C PHE A 88 -1.37 12.87 -0.40
N ASP A 89 -2.64 12.63 -0.07
CA ASP A 89 -3.07 11.40 0.58
C ASP A 89 -2.98 10.21 -0.38
N ALA A 90 -3.30 10.40 -1.68
CA ALA A 90 -3.11 9.40 -2.71
C ALA A 90 -1.62 9.06 -2.93
N PHE A 91 -0.74 10.06 -2.91
CA PHE A 91 0.70 9.81 -3.02
C PHE A 91 1.22 9.03 -1.81
N ILE A 92 0.88 9.45 -0.59
CA ILE A 92 1.33 8.78 0.65
C ILE A 92 0.78 7.35 0.72
N SER A 93 -0.47 7.15 0.33
CA SER A 93 -1.07 5.82 0.24
C SER A 93 -0.33 4.94 -0.78
N SER A 94 0.16 5.51 -1.88
CA SER A 94 0.98 4.79 -2.87
C SER A 94 2.34 4.38 -2.31
N VAL A 95 3.00 5.28 -1.57
CA VAL A 95 4.22 4.95 -0.83
C VAL A 95 3.98 3.81 0.16
N HIS A 96 2.89 3.88 0.94
CA HIS A 96 2.54 2.86 1.91
C HIS A 96 2.28 1.50 1.26
N GLU A 97 1.59 1.47 0.13
CA GLU A 97 1.34 0.22 -0.60
C GLU A 97 2.64 -0.43 -1.09
N VAL A 98 3.56 0.36 -1.63
CA VAL A 98 4.89 -0.12 -2.04
C VAL A 98 5.62 -0.72 -0.83
N ILE A 99 5.62 -0.04 0.31
CA ILE A 99 6.25 -0.52 1.55
C ILE A 99 5.59 -1.82 2.05
N LEU A 100 4.26 -1.90 2.03
CA LEU A 100 3.52 -3.06 2.51
C LEU A 100 3.68 -4.29 1.61
N SER A 101 3.97 -4.06 0.33
CA SER A 101 4.22 -5.13 -0.65
C SER A 101 5.58 -5.81 -0.50
N ARG A 102 6.45 -5.31 0.39
CA ARG A 102 7.77 -5.90 0.65
C ARG A 102 7.62 -7.33 1.19
N PRO A 103 8.47 -8.27 0.75
CA PRO A 103 8.54 -9.58 1.36
C PRO A 103 8.77 -9.43 2.87
N ARG A 104 7.87 -10.00 3.68
CA ARG A 104 8.06 -10.06 5.13
C ARG A 104 8.91 -11.27 5.45
N HIS A 105 9.77 -11.15 6.46
CA HIS A 105 10.46 -12.33 6.99
C HIS A 105 9.41 -13.32 7.50
N PRO A 106 9.53 -14.61 7.12
CA PRO A 106 8.60 -15.63 7.58
C PRO A 106 8.66 -15.71 9.10
N LYS A 107 7.50 -15.57 9.74
CA LYS A 107 7.40 -15.75 11.20
C LYS A 107 7.37 -17.25 11.52
N ILE A 108 7.65 -17.61 12.77
CA ILE A 108 7.53 -19.00 13.26
C ILE A 108 6.15 -19.57 12.90
N GLY A 109 5.08 -18.77 13.03
CA GLY A 109 3.73 -19.18 12.63
C GLY A 109 3.58 -19.49 11.14
N ASP A 110 4.33 -18.81 10.26
CA ASP A 110 4.34 -19.11 8.82
C ASP A 110 5.10 -20.41 8.53
N VAL A 111 6.18 -20.68 9.28
CA VAL A 111 6.92 -21.94 9.21
C VAL A 111 6.07 -23.12 9.71
N VAL A 112 5.41 -22.97 10.86
CA VAL A 112 4.49 -23.97 11.42
C VAL A 112 3.30 -24.22 10.48
N ARG A 113 2.68 -23.15 9.96
CA ARG A 113 1.59 -23.28 8.98
C ARG A 113 2.06 -23.95 7.70
N LYS A 114 3.27 -23.63 7.22
CA LYS A 114 3.89 -24.31 6.08
C LYS A 114 4.10 -25.77 6.40
N TYR A 115 4.64 -26.12 7.57
CA TYR A 115 4.84 -27.51 8.00
C TYR A 115 3.52 -28.30 8.09
N MET A 116 2.47 -27.73 8.70
CA MET A 116 1.15 -28.37 8.78
C MET A 116 0.49 -28.57 7.41
N ARG A 117 0.70 -27.63 6.47
CA ARG A 117 0.18 -27.74 5.09
C ARG A 117 1.04 -28.65 4.21
N SER A 118 2.33 -28.66 4.44
CA SER A 118 3.31 -29.54 3.80
C SER A 118 3.33 -30.87 4.53
N ALA A 119 2.21 -31.60 4.53
CA ALA A 119 2.06 -32.92 5.13
C ALA A 119 2.92 -34.04 4.49
N SER A 120 3.95 -33.69 3.72
CA SER A 120 5.00 -34.62 3.28
C SER A 120 6.33 -34.14 3.86
N SER A 121 6.67 -34.70 5.03
CA SER A 121 8.04 -34.72 5.51
C SER A 121 8.95 -35.28 4.41
N VAL A 122 10.12 -34.67 4.20
CA VAL A 122 11.16 -35.22 3.28
C VAL A 122 11.72 -36.55 3.83
N ASN A 123 11.44 -36.86 5.10
CA ASN A 123 11.68 -38.16 5.74
C ASN A 123 10.38 -38.97 5.91
N ALA A 124 9.33 -38.71 5.12
CA ALA A 124 8.19 -39.62 5.07
C ALA A 124 8.67 -40.91 4.40
N VAL A 125 9.18 -41.82 5.23
CA VAL A 125 9.59 -43.16 4.85
C VAL A 125 8.35 -43.86 4.31
N SER A 126 8.25 -43.98 3.00
CA SER A 126 7.35 -44.91 2.33
C SER A 126 7.92 -46.32 2.46
N ASP A 127 8.04 -46.82 3.70
CA ASP A 127 8.26 -48.24 3.92
C ASP A 127 6.90 -48.91 3.87
N SER A 128 6.61 -49.43 2.68
CA SER A 128 5.61 -50.45 2.51
C SER A 128 6.28 -51.80 2.80
N PRO A 129 5.95 -52.48 3.91
CA PRO A 129 5.93 -53.92 3.86
C PRO A 129 4.57 -54.33 3.31
N ARG A 130 4.55 -54.90 2.11
CA ARG A 130 3.47 -55.82 1.74
C ARG A 130 3.33 -56.83 2.87
N ILE A 131 2.13 -56.97 3.45
CA ILE A 131 1.46 -58.24 3.82
C ILE A 131 0.06 -57.92 4.41
N PRO A 132 -0.93 -58.82 4.24
CA PRO A 132 -2.31 -58.49 3.99
C PRO A 132 -3.21 -58.54 5.23
N MET A 133 -4.41 -57.98 5.07
CA MET A 133 -5.60 -58.13 5.92
C MET A 133 -5.50 -57.64 7.37
N GLY A 134 -6.26 -56.58 7.65
CA GLY A 134 -6.92 -56.39 8.95
C GLY A 134 -6.38 -55.23 9.79
N SER A 135 -7.31 -54.32 10.10
CA SER A 135 -7.25 -53.38 11.23
C SER A 135 -6.44 -52.09 11.04
N ALA A 136 -7.10 -51.08 10.47
CA ALA A 136 -6.74 -49.68 10.67
C ALA A 136 -7.10 -49.29 12.11
N ARG A 137 -6.12 -49.25 13.03
CA ARG A 137 -6.28 -48.55 14.30
C ARG A 137 -5.81 -47.10 14.13
N SER A 138 -6.80 -46.22 14.15
CA SER A 138 -6.68 -44.78 14.26
C SER A 138 -5.84 -44.42 15.50
N LEU A 139 -4.82 -43.58 15.34
CA LEU A 139 -3.99 -43.04 16.44
C LEU A 139 -4.74 -42.04 17.34
N ALA A 140 -6.05 -41.91 17.20
CA ALA A 140 -6.89 -41.07 18.05
C ALA A 140 -7.18 -41.69 19.44
N GLU A 141 -6.66 -42.88 19.74
CA GLU A 141 -7.05 -43.67 20.93
C GLU A 141 -5.90 -44.07 21.87
N VAL A 142 -4.79 -43.33 21.89
CA VAL A 142 -3.75 -43.55 22.91
C VAL A 142 -4.13 -42.82 24.20
N THR A 143 -4.56 -43.58 25.21
CA THR A 143 -4.89 -43.04 26.55
C THR A 143 -3.65 -42.97 27.44
N PHE A 144 -3.63 -41.98 28.33
CA PHE A 144 -2.47 -41.53 29.14
C PHE A 144 -1.78 -42.62 30.00
N ARG A 145 -2.34 -43.82 30.12
CA ARG A 145 -1.75 -44.93 30.90
C ARG A 145 -0.65 -45.70 30.17
N GLU A 146 -0.51 -45.58 28.85
CA GLU A 146 0.56 -46.28 28.11
C GLU A 146 1.92 -45.53 28.13
N LEU A 147 1.96 -44.30 28.64
CA LEU A 147 3.20 -43.51 28.71
C LEU A 147 4.09 -43.85 29.92
N SER A 148 3.65 -44.73 30.84
CA SER A 148 4.44 -45.10 32.02
C SER A 148 5.33 -46.33 31.86
N GLU A 149 5.31 -47.02 30.71
CA GLU A 149 6.20 -48.16 30.43
C GLU A 149 7.43 -47.79 29.57
N ILE A 150 7.66 -46.50 29.30
CA ILE A 150 8.83 -46.02 28.53
C ILE A 150 9.68 -45.06 29.38
N VAL A 151 9.96 -45.43 30.63
CA VAL A 151 11.03 -44.85 31.46
C VAL A 151 11.87 -45.97 32.05
#